data_AF-A0A0G0Y8R4-F1
#
_entry.id   AF-A0A0G0Y8R4-F1
#
_cell.length_a   1.000
_cell.length_b   1.000
_cell.length_c   1.000
_cell.angle_alpha   90.00
_cell.angle_beta   90.00
_cell.angle_gamma   90.00
#
_symmetry.space_group_name_H-M   'P 1'
#
loop_
_entity.id
_entity.type
_entity.pdbx_description
1 polymer ?
#
loop_
_entity_poly.entity_id
_entity_poly.type
_entity_poly.pdbx_seq_one_letter_code
_entity_poly.pdbx_strand_id
1 'polypeptide(L)'
;MGVQLPSPTLMKLNKFLVANGNPTLLVEGCSLPKRQEVITKYLGKGIDQIGFIKFGDSPKLEMMGNELCINATLAFASILKSKGKLNTSGIPKTIAYFNKPGLTTLLLPIKFSRPEENIILLSGIGFCMDKTKNKNRLEELCKKYNLPAFGKIKYYKNKIEPTIYVTKTTSTINESSCGSGSIAFSLFSRINKIVQPTGEIIEINRLGKLIKVSAKVTKIG
;
A
#
# COMPACT_ATOMS: atom_id res chain seq x y z
N MET A 1 -4.04 49.09 -1.49
CA MET A 1 -3.58 47.81 -0.91
C MET A 1 -4.17 46.69 -1.74
N GLY A 2 -3.37 46.09 -2.64
CA GLY A 2 -3.83 44.97 -3.45
C GLY A 2 -3.83 43.70 -2.62
N VAL A 3 -5.01 43.11 -2.40
CA VAL A 3 -5.13 41.78 -1.83
C VAL A 3 -4.55 40.82 -2.86
N GLN A 4 -3.36 40.30 -2.58
CA GLN A 4 -2.73 39.27 -3.39
C GLN A 4 -3.57 37.99 -3.22
N LEU A 5 -4.42 37.69 -4.20
CA LEU A 5 -5.13 36.42 -4.28
C LEU A 5 -4.09 35.29 -4.18
N PRO A 6 -4.33 34.25 -3.36
CA PRO A 6 -3.38 33.15 -3.24
C PRO A 6 -3.17 32.54 -4.63
N SER A 7 -1.91 32.49 -5.07
CA SER A 7 -1.49 31.82 -6.30
C SER A 7 -2.16 30.45 -6.39
N PRO A 8 -2.70 30.03 -7.56
CA PRO A 8 -3.25 28.70 -7.70
C PRO A 8 -2.17 27.70 -7.28
N THR A 9 -2.46 26.88 -6.27
CA THR A 9 -1.53 25.87 -5.78
C THR A 9 -1.19 24.95 -6.94
N LEU A 10 0.03 25.07 -7.46
CA LEU A 10 0.47 24.26 -8.59
C LEU A 10 0.40 22.79 -8.19
N MET A 11 -0.34 21.98 -8.95
CA MET A 11 -0.44 20.55 -8.70
C MET A 11 0.92 19.90 -8.93
N LYS A 12 1.46 19.22 -7.92
CA LYS A 12 2.75 18.51 -8.05
C LYS A 12 2.52 17.02 -8.11
N LEU A 13 3.23 16.38 -9.03
CA LEU A 13 3.17 14.96 -9.31
C LEU A 13 4.52 14.35 -8.98
N ASN A 14 4.54 13.36 -8.08
CA ASN A 14 5.76 12.67 -7.68
C ASN A 14 5.53 11.17 -7.81
N LYS A 15 6.37 10.48 -8.57
CA LYS A 15 6.26 9.03 -8.78
C LYS A 15 7.29 8.31 -7.91
N PHE A 16 6.91 7.15 -7.41
CA PHE A 16 7.72 6.35 -6.50
C PHE A 16 7.63 4.87 -6.83
N LEU A 17 8.69 4.15 -6.48
CA LEU A 17 8.73 2.69 -6.45
C LEU A 17 9.06 2.25 -5.02
N VAL A 18 8.22 1.38 -4.45
CA VAL A 18 8.47 0.75 -3.15
C VAL A 18 8.95 -0.67 -3.38
N ALA A 19 10.13 -1.02 -2.84
CA ALA A 19 10.84 -2.25 -3.19
C ALA A 19 10.97 -2.42 -4.72
N ASN A 20 11.23 -1.31 -5.42
CA ASN A 20 11.29 -1.18 -6.89
C ASN A 20 10.07 -1.74 -7.65
N GLY A 21 8.94 -1.97 -7.00
CA GLY A 21 7.74 -2.52 -7.64
C GLY A 21 6.73 -1.46 -8.03
N ASN A 22 5.44 -1.78 -7.90
CA ASN A 22 4.29 -1.04 -8.44
C ASN A 22 4.47 0.50 -8.44
N PRO A 23 4.53 1.13 -9.62
CA PRO A 23 4.61 2.59 -9.74
C PRO A 23 3.47 3.29 -9.02
N THR A 24 3.84 4.14 -8.06
CA THR A 24 2.93 4.86 -7.18
C THR A 24 3.05 6.35 -7.42
N LEU A 25 1.96 7.01 -7.80
CA LEU A 25 1.88 8.44 -8.00
C LEU A 25 1.30 9.13 -6.76
N LEU A 26 2.04 10.08 -6.20
CA LEU A 26 1.56 10.98 -5.16
C LEU A 26 1.29 12.36 -5.74
N VAL A 27 0.11 12.89 -5.44
CA VAL A 27 -0.42 14.12 -6.02
C VAL A 27 -0.66 15.15 -4.92
N GLU A 28 0.10 16.24 -4.94
CA GLU A 28 -0.05 17.37 -4.02
C GLU A 28 -0.92 18.47 -4.67
N GLY A 29 -1.73 19.16 -3.85
CA GLY A 29 -2.46 20.36 -4.29
C GLY A 29 -3.64 20.09 -5.22
N CYS A 30 -4.10 18.83 -5.33
CA CYS A 30 -5.24 18.46 -6.16
C CYS A 30 -6.57 18.61 -5.40
N SER A 31 -7.45 19.48 -5.91
CA SER A 31 -8.82 19.64 -5.39
C SER A 31 -9.69 18.42 -5.69
N LEU A 32 -10.71 18.18 -4.86
CA LEU A 32 -11.62 17.03 -5.02
C LEU A 32 -12.21 16.90 -6.45
N PRO A 33 -12.70 17.97 -7.10
CA PRO A 33 -13.24 17.86 -8.46
C PRO A 33 -12.21 17.40 -9.51
N LYS A 34 -10.93 17.72 -9.30
CA LYS A 34 -9.84 17.37 -10.24
C LYS A 34 -9.27 15.98 -10.01
N ARG A 35 -9.59 15.31 -8.89
CA ARG A 35 -9.05 13.98 -8.59
C ARG A 35 -9.43 12.95 -9.64
N GLN A 36 -10.67 12.98 -10.13
CA GLN A 36 -11.12 12.03 -11.13
C GLN A 36 -10.39 12.19 -12.47
N GLU A 37 -10.13 13.44 -12.88
CA GLU A 37 -9.33 13.74 -14.08
C GLU A 37 -7.91 13.16 -13.95
N VAL A 38 -7.26 13.37 -12.81
CA VAL A 38 -5.93 12.82 -12.52
C VAL A 38 -5.94 11.30 -12.55
N ILE A 39 -6.94 10.66 -11.94
CA ILE A 39 -7.07 9.20 -11.94
C ILE A 39 -7.20 8.68 -13.37
N THR A 40 -8.14 9.19 -14.16
CA THR A 40 -8.35 8.81 -15.56
C THR A 40 -7.12 9.08 -16.43
N LYS A 41 -6.36 10.12 -16.12
CA LYS A 41 -5.16 10.49 -16.87
C LYS A 41 -4.03 9.49 -16.67
N TYR A 42 -3.79 9.01 -15.44
CA TYR A 42 -2.57 8.26 -15.11
C TYR A 42 -2.79 6.78 -14.78
N LEU A 43 -3.91 6.39 -14.17
CA LEU A 43 -4.13 5.02 -13.73
C LEU A 43 -4.13 4.06 -14.93
N GLY A 44 -3.36 2.97 -14.82
CA GLY A 44 -3.20 1.98 -15.90
C GLY A 44 -2.31 2.45 -17.07
N LYS A 45 -1.79 3.67 -17.03
CA LYS A 45 -0.85 4.22 -18.03
C LYS A 45 0.56 4.29 -17.48
N GLY A 46 1.03 3.15 -16.96
CA GLY A 46 2.31 3.01 -16.27
C GLY A 46 2.29 3.47 -14.81
N ILE A 47 1.11 3.78 -14.25
CA ILE A 47 0.88 4.03 -12.82
C ILE A 47 -0.16 3.04 -12.32
N ASP A 48 0.17 2.33 -11.25
CA ASP A 48 -0.69 1.31 -10.66
C ASP A 48 -1.49 1.87 -9.47
N GLN A 49 -0.92 2.85 -8.78
CA GLN A 49 -1.46 3.36 -7.51
C GLN A 49 -1.42 4.90 -7.49
N ILE A 50 -2.51 5.53 -7.07
CA ILE A 50 -2.62 6.99 -6.98
C ILE A 50 -3.08 7.40 -5.58
N GLY A 51 -2.27 8.23 -4.93
CA GLY A 51 -2.54 8.82 -3.63
C GLY A 51 -2.54 10.35 -3.69
N PHE A 52 -3.48 10.98 -3.01
CA PHE A 52 -3.56 12.42 -2.87
C PHE A 52 -3.00 12.83 -1.52
N ILE A 53 -2.03 13.74 -1.51
CA ILE A 53 -1.29 14.11 -0.31
C ILE A 53 -1.52 15.57 0.08
N LYS A 54 -1.48 15.81 1.38
CA LYS A 54 -1.48 17.14 1.98
C LYS A 54 -0.39 17.20 3.05
N PHE A 55 0.50 18.18 2.92
CA PHE A 55 1.51 18.50 3.95
C PHE A 55 0.89 19.38 5.05
N GLY A 56 1.60 19.48 6.18
CA GLY A 56 1.21 20.26 7.35
C GLY A 56 1.62 19.54 8.64
N ASP A 57 1.11 20.01 9.78
CA ASP A 57 1.39 19.40 11.09
C ASP A 57 0.83 17.99 11.24
N SER A 58 -0.25 17.69 10.49
CA SER A 58 -0.81 16.35 10.34
C SER A 58 -0.80 15.96 8.86
N PRO A 59 0.35 15.50 8.32
CA PRO A 59 0.44 15.07 6.92
C PRO A 59 -0.60 13.99 6.64
N LYS A 60 -1.32 14.11 5.52
CA LYS A 60 -2.43 13.22 5.18
C LYS A 60 -2.27 12.64 3.77
N LEU A 61 -2.48 11.33 3.67
CA LEU A 61 -2.61 10.58 2.42
C LEU A 61 -4.06 10.07 2.27
N GLU A 62 -4.63 10.25 1.09
CA GLU A 62 -5.91 9.65 0.71
C GLU A 62 -5.74 8.88 -0.59
N MET A 63 -5.97 7.58 -0.56
CA MET A 63 -5.97 6.75 -1.75
C MET A 63 -7.22 6.98 -2.61
N MET A 64 -7.09 6.78 -3.92
CA MET A 64 -8.20 6.94 -4.86
C MET A 64 -9.43 6.07 -4.54
N GLY A 65 -9.24 4.91 -3.90
CA GLY A 65 -10.32 4.01 -3.47
C GLY A 65 -10.65 4.08 -1.98
N ASN A 66 -10.08 5.06 -1.25
CA ASN A 66 -10.21 5.23 0.21
C ASN A 66 -9.72 4.03 1.06
N GLU A 67 -8.95 3.12 0.45
CA GLU A 67 -8.35 1.96 1.08
C GLU A 67 -7.03 2.30 1.78
N LEU A 68 -6.53 1.35 2.59
CA LEU A 68 -5.15 1.39 3.05
C LEU A 68 -4.22 0.87 1.96
N CYS A 69 -3.30 1.70 1.48
CA CYS A 69 -2.21 1.25 0.62
C CYS A 69 -0.86 1.46 1.31
N ILE A 70 -0.22 0.35 1.69
CA ILE A 70 1.06 0.38 2.42
C ILE A 70 2.17 0.99 1.56
N ASN A 71 2.22 0.68 0.26
CA ASN A 71 3.23 1.21 -0.65
C ASN A 71 3.11 2.74 -0.79
N ALA A 72 1.90 3.25 -1.05
CA ALA A 72 1.68 4.70 -1.10
C ALA A 72 1.95 5.40 0.24
N THR A 73 1.67 4.73 1.36
CA THR A 73 1.97 5.26 2.69
C THR A 73 3.48 5.33 2.94
N LEU A 74 4.25 4.31 2.54
CA LEU A 74 5.72 4.31 2.58
C LEU A 74 6.29 5.39 1.66
N ALA A 75 5.75 5.53 0.45
CA ALA A 75 6.13 6.57 -0.49
C ALA A 75 5.92 7.97 0.09
N PHE A 76 4.74 8.23 0.69
CA PHE A 76 4.46 9.52 1.29
C PHE A 76 5.34 9.78 2.50
N ALA A 77 5.50 8.80 3.39
CA ALA A 77 6.39 8.92 4.53
C ALA A 77 7.84 9.24 4.12
N SER A 78 8.33 8.66 3.02
CA SER A 78 9.72 8.83 2.56
C SER A 78 10.12 10.27 2.24
N ILE A 79 9.15 11.12 1.91
CA ILE A 79 9.37 12.54 1.59
C ILE A 79 9.01 13.48 2.75
N LEU A 80 8.73 12.94 3.92
CA LEU A 80 8.56 13.70 5.16
C LEU A 80 9.89 13.81 5.92
N LYS A 81 9.84 14.34 7.16
CA LYS A 81 11.01 14.51 8.04
C LYS A 81 11.62 13.15 8.43
N SER A 82 12.68 13.15 9.23
CA SER A 82 13.33 11.89 9.68
C SER A 82 12.42 10.98 10.52
N LYS A 83 11.46 11.55 11.25
CA LYS A 83 10.44 10.81 12.01
C LYS A 83 9.22 11.67 12.22
N GLY A 84 8.06 11.04 12.41
CA GLY A 84 6.84 11.77 12.73
C GLY A 84 5.60 10.88 12.73
N LYS A 85 4.45 11.52 12.57
CA LYS A 85 3.17 10.86 12.40
C LYS A 85 2.48 11.35 11.13
N LEU A 86 1.63 10.52 10.55
CA LEU A 86 0.79 10.89 9.41
C LEU A 86 -0.57 10.19 9.48
N ASN A 87 -1.54 10.72 8.74
CA ASN A 87 -2.83 10.09 8.49
C ASN A 87 -2.82 9.42 7.11
N THR A 88 -3.47 8.26 7.00
CA THR A 88 -3.69 7.58 5.72
C THR A 88 -5.12 7.06 5.67
N SER A 89 -5.72 6.98 4.48
CA SER A 89 -6.97 6.26 4.27
C SER A 89 -6.84 4.79 4.72
N GLY A 90 -7.97 4.20 5.11
CA GLY A 90 -8.05 2.84 5.67
C GLY A 90 -7.58 2.68 7.13
N ILE A 91 -6.98 3.71 7.75
CA ILE A 91 -6.65 3.71 9.19
C ILE A 91 -7.20 5.00 9.85
N PRO A 92 -8.12 4.91 10.83
CA PRO A 92 -8.76 6.08 11.43
C PRO A 92 -7.84 6.90 12.35
N LYS A 93 -6.71 6.32 12.78
CA LYS A 93 -5.75 6.96 13.70
C LYS A 93 -4.46 7.33 12.96
N THR A 94 -3.72 8.28 13.51
CA THR A 94 -2.37 8.58 13.02
C THR A 94 -1.44 7.39 13.22
N ILE A 95 -0.55 7.18 12.26
CA ILE A 95 0.49 6.16 12.31
C ILE A 95 1.85 6.83 12.42
N ALA A 96 2.81 6.17 13.07
CA ALA A 96 4.17 6.67 13.19
C ALA A 96 5.03 6.20 12.02
N TYR A 97 6.00 7.02 11.62
CA TYR A 97 6.99 6.68 10.61
C TYR A 97 8.41 7.09 11.04
N PHE A 98 9.40 6.42 10.45
CA PHE A 98 10.82 6.69 10.62
C PHE A 98 11.54 6.53 9.28
N ASN A 99 12.37 7.51 8.94
CA ASN A 99 13.14 7.54 7.70
C ASN A 99 14.63 7.49 8.03
N LYS A 100 15.34 6.66 7.27
CA LYS A 100 16.80 6.64 7.16
C LYS A 100 17.16 6.75 5.69
N PRO A 101 18.39 7.13 5.33
CA PRO A 101 18.82 7.14 3.93
C PRO A 101 18.48 5.81 3.23
N GLY A 102 17.66 5.88 2.17
CA GLY A 102 17.23 4.72 1.38
C GLY A 102 16.22 3.77 2.03
N LEU A 103 15.72 4.04 3.25
CA LEU A 103 14.81 3.14 3.96
C LEU A 103 13.72 3.91 4.71
N THR A 104 12.46 3.56 4.44
CA THR A 104 11.30 4.12 5.13
C THR A 104 10.60 3.05 5.95
N THR A 105 10.18 3.41 7.16
CA THR A 105 9.52 2.52 8.11
C THR A 105 8.18 3.09 8.56
N LEU A 106 7.14 2.25 8.65
CA LEU A 106 5.84 2.55 9.25
C LEU A 106 5.59 1.68 10.48
N LEU A 107 4.87 2.21 11.46
CA LEU A 107 4.26 1.43 12.55
C LEU A 107 2.74 1.43 12.39
N LEU A 108 2.18 0.27 12.03
CA LEU A 108 0.79 0.13 11.63
C LEU A 108 -0.02 -0.68 12.66
N PRO A 109 -1.17 -0.19 13.14
CA PRO A 109 -2.08 -0.93 14.02
C PRO A 109 -2.99 -1.87 13.22
N ILE A 110 -2.40 -2.80 12.47
CA ILE A 110 -3.16 -3.74 11.62
C ILE A 110 -3.82 -4.82 12.47
N LYS A 111 -5.15 -4.90 12.36
CA LYS A 111 -5.92 -6.04 12.86
C LYS A 111 -5.92 -7.14 11.81
N PHE A 112 -5.83 -8.39 12.26
CA PHE A 112 -5.94 -9.54 11.39
C PHE A 112 -6.71 -10.67 12.07
N SER A 113 -7.25 -11.58 11.26
CA SER A 113 -7.76 -12.88 11.70
C SER A 113 -7.26 -13.98 10.77
N ARG A 114 -7.27 -15.22 11.26
CA ARG A 114 -6.89 -16.42 10.51
C ARG A 114 -8.04 -17.42 10.59
N PRO A 115 -9.09 -17.26 9.75
CA PRO A 115 -10.27 -18.14 9.82
C PRO A 115 -9.98 -19.56 9.34
N GLU A 116 -8.97 -19.73 8.49
CA GLU A 116 -8.51 -21.02 7.97
C GLU A 116 -6.98 -21.07 8.01
N GLU A 117 -6.41 -22.27 7.95
CA GLU A 117 -4.96 -22.47 8.05
C GLU A 117 -4.20 -21.62 7.02
N ASN A 118 -4.67 -21.54 5.79
CA ASN A 118 -4.01 -20.81 4.72
C ASN A 118 -4.62 -19.42 4.44
N ILE A 119 -5.54 -18.91 5.26
CA ILE A 119 -6.20 -17.62 5.00
C ILE A 119 -5.85 -16.61 6.09
N ILE A 120 -5.38 -15.44 5.68
CA ILE A 120 -5.19 -14.27 6.55
C ILE A 120 -6.12 -13.16 6.08
N LEU A 121 -6.98 -12.67 6.96
CA LEU A 121 -7.81 -11.51 6.69
C LEU A 121 -7.18 -10.29 7.35
N LEU A 122 -6.98 -9.23 6.56
CA LEU A 122 -6.63 -7.89 7.04
C LEU A 122 -7.85 -6.97 6.90
N SER A 123 -7.79 -5.77 7.47
CA SER A 123 -8.83 -4.77 7.26
C SER A 123 -8.94 -4.40 5.77
N GLY A 124 -10.02 -4.81 5.12
CA GLY A 124 -10.36 -4.46 3.74
C GLY A 124 -9.81 -5.40 2.65
N ILE A 125 -9.03 -6.43 2.99
CA ILE A 125 -8.50 -7.40 2.02
C ILE A 125 -8.17 -8.73 2.70
N GLY A 126 -8.47 -9.84 2.01
CA GLY A 126 -8.06 -11.18 2.44
C GLY A 126 -6.89 -11.71 1.62
N PHE A 127 -6.14 -12.65 2.16
CA PHE A 127 -5.05 -13.33 1.46
C PHE A 127 -5.13 -14.83 1.69
N CYS A 128 -5.05 -15.63 0.62
CA CYS A 128 -4.82 -17.06 0.71
C CYS A 128 -3.36 -17.39 0.37
N MET A 129 -2.76 -18.24 1.19
CA MET A 129 -1.38 -18.72 1.05
C MET A 129 -1.41 -20.01 0.25
N ASP A 130 -0.77 -20.02 -0.91
CA ASP A 130 -0.82 -21.18 -1.80
C ASP A 130 0.56 -21.77 -2.06
N LYS A 131 0.74 -23.02 -1.62
CA LYS A 131 1.93 -23.83 -1.94
C LYS A 131 1.75 -24.61 -3.24
N THR A 132 0.52 -24.86 -3.68
CA THR A 132 0.22 -25.74 -4.81
C THR A 132 -0.31 -24.93 -6.00
N LYS A 133 -0.62 -25.61 -7.11
CA LYS A 133 -1.27 -24.99 -8.27
C LYS A 133 -2.79 -24.93 -8.12
N ASN A 134 -3.36 -25.23 -6.94
CA ASN A 134 -4.80 -25.27 -6.78
C ASN A 134 -5.43 -23.92 -7.13
N LYS A 135 -6.50 -23.98 -7.92
CA LYS A 135 -7.28 -22.80 -8.28
C LYS A 135 -8.20 -22.46 -7.11
N ASN A 136 -7.67 -21.76 -6.11
CA ASN A 136 -8.54 -21.00 -5.22
C ASN A 136 -9.18 -19.87 -6.05
N ARG A 137 -10.50 -19.90 -6.21
CA ARG A 137 -11.21 -18.85 -6.96
C ARG A 137 -11.36 -17.63 -6.05
N LEU A 138 -10.46 -16.65 -6.22
CA LEU A 138 -10.40 -15.43 -5.41
C LEU A 138 -11.73 -14.67 -5.34
N GLU A 139 -12.52 -14.72 -6.41
CA GLU A 139 -13.89 -14.19 -6.46
C GLU A 139 -14.82 -14.85 -5.42
N GLU A 140 -14.75 -16.17 -5.25
CA GLU A 140 -15.56 -16.90 -4.28
C GLU A 140 -15.13 -16.55 -2.85
N LEU A 141 -13.83 -16.35 -2.62
CA LEU A 141 -13.31 -15.90 -1.33
C LEU A 141 -13.76 -14.47 -0.99
N CYS A 142 -13.80 -13.55 -1.97
CA CYS A 142 -14.41 -12.24 -1.77
C CYS A 142 -15.87 -12.34 -1.33
N LYS A 143 -16.67 -13.21 -1.99
CA LYS A 143 -18.08 -13.43 -1.63
C LYS A 143 -18.20 -14.05 -0.23
N LYS A 144 -17.42 -15.10 0.05
CA LYS A 144 -17.42 -15.83 1.33
C LYS A 144 -17.13 -14.93 2.53
N TYR A 145 -16.15 -14.04 2.39
CA TYR A 145 -15.70 -13.17 3.49
C TYR A 145 -16.26 -11.74 3.42
N ASN A 146 -17.10 -11.45 2.42
CA ASN A 146 -17.63 -10.12 2.15
C ASN A 146 -16.53 -9.04 2.09
N LEU A 147 -15.50 -9.28 1.28
CA LEU A 147 -14.35 -8.39 1.12
C LEU A 147 -14.27 -7.83 -0.31
N PRO A 148 -13.81 -6.57 -0.48
CA PRO A 148 -13.71 -5.94 -1.79
C PRO A 148 -12.53 -6.45 -2.62
N ALA A 149 -11.56 -7.12 -1.98
CA ALA A 149 -10.42 -7.70 -2.64
C ALA A 149 -9.92 -8.95 -1.91
N PHE A 150 -9.31 -9.86 -2.67
CA PHE A 150 -8.61 -11.03 -2.14
C PHE A 150 -7.32 -11.27 -2.92
N GLY A 151 -6.23 -11.50 -2.21
CA GLY A 151 -4.95 -11.85 -2.77
C GLY A 151 -4.68 -13.35 -2.70
N LYS A 152 -4.07 -13.90 -3.74
CA LYS A 152 -3.35 -15.17 -3.70
C LYS A 152 -1.87 -14.85 -3.49
N ILE A 153 -1.25 -15.47 -2.50
CA ILE A 153 0.20 -15.41 -2.28
C ILE A 153 0.77 -16.78 -2.64
N LYS A 154 1.34 -16.89 -3.83
CA LYS A 154 2.24 -18.01 -4.15
C LYS A 154 3.60 -17.70 -3.54
N TYR A 155 4.27 -18.70 -2.98
CA TYR A 155 5.55 -18.46 -2.32
C TYR A 155 6.52 -19.63 -2.40
N TYR A 156 7.81 -19.30 -2.31
CA TYR A 156 8.90 -20.24 -2.15
C TYR A 156 9.89 -19.67 -1.12
N LYS A 157 10.09 -20.40 -0.01
CA LYS A 157 10.82 -19.90 1.17
C LYS A 157 10.27 -18.54 1.60
N ASN A 158 11.04 -17.46 1.47
CA ASN A 158 10.65 -16.09 1.83
C ASN A 158 10.28 -15.21 0.62
N LYS A 159 10.27 -15.76 -0.60
CA LYS A 159 9.86 -15.04 -1.82
C LYS A 159 8.36 -15.21 -2.06
N ILE A 160 7.69 -14.11 -2.38
CA ILE A 160 6.26 -14.10 -2.72
C ILE A 160 6.02 -13.71 -4.19
N GLU A 161 4.94 -14.22 -4.74
CA GLU A 161 4.32 -13.88 -6.03
C GLU A 161 2.84 -13.56 -5.75
N PRO A 162 2.52 -12.29 -5.49
CA PRO A 162 1.18 -11.85 -5.14
C PRO A 162 0.31 -11.59 -6.38
N THR A 163 -0.91 -12.12 -6.34
CA THR A 163 -1.96 -11.87 -7.33
C THR A 163 -3.21 -11.37 -6.62
N ILE A 164 -3.68 -10.16 -6.93
CA ILE A 164 -4.82 -9.52 -6.27
C ILE A 164 -6.03 -9.52 -7.20
N TYR A 165 -7.15 -10.02 -6.69
CA TYR A 165 -8.46 -9.87 -7.31
C TYR A 165 -9.23 -8.74 -6.64
N VAL A 166 -9.84 -7.86 -7.44
CA VAL A 166 -10.66 -6.74 -6.97
C VAL A 166 -12.07 -6.88 -7.51
N THR A 167 -13.09 -6.87 -6.63
CA THR A 167 -14.48 -7.11 -7.02
C THR A 167 -15.03 -5.98 -7.89
N LYS A 168 -14.73 -4.72 -7.55
CA LYS A 168 -15.26 -3.53 -8.23
C LYS A 168 -14.91 -3.46 -9.71
N THR A 169 -13.72 -3.93 -10.08
CA THR A 169 -13.20 -3.90 -11.45
C THR A 169 -13.21 -5.28 -12.11
N THR A 170 -13.63 -6.32 -11.38
CA THR A 170 -13.64 -7.71 -11.82
C THR A 170 -12.30 -8.15 -12.43
N SER A 171 -11.20 -7.61 -11.89
CA SER A 171 -9.87 -7.74 -12.47
C SER A 171 -8.91 -8.47 -11.54
N THR A 172 -7.93 -9.12 -12.15
CA THR A 172 -6.83 -9.79 -11.46
C THR A 172 -5.52 -9.13 -11.84
N ILE A 173 -4.73 -8.76 -10.85
CA ILE A 173 -3.49 -7.98 -11.02
C ILE A 173 -2.35 -8.76 -10.36
N ASN A 174 -1.28 -9.00 -11.11
CA ASN A 174 -0.03 -9.49 -10.52
C ASN A 174 0.75 -8.28 -10.02
N GLU A 175 1.04 -8.24 -8.73
CA GLU A 175 1.80 -7.14 -8.15
C GLU A 175 3.29 -7.45 -8.16
N SER A 176 4.10 -6.46 -8.52
CA SER A 176 5.56 -6.54 -8.46
C SER A 176 6.10 -6.22 -7.06
N SER A 177 5.29 -5.57 -6.20
CA SER A 177 5.57 -5.32 -4.78
C SER A 177 4.26 -5.18 -4.00
N CYS A 178 4.08 -5.98 -2.95
CA CYS A 178 2.83 -6.06 -2.20
C CYS A 178 3.06 -5.94 -0.69
N GLY A 179 2.87 -4.73 -0.14
CA GLY A 179 3.02 -4.48 1.29
C GLY A 179 2.04 -5.27 2.16
N SER A 180 0.76 -5.33 1.79
CA SER A 180 -0.28 -6.04 2.55
C SER A 180 -0.12 -7.56 2.46
N GLY A 181 0.23 -8.07 1.27
CA GLY A 181 0.59 -9.48 1.07
C GLY A 181 1.84 -9.87 1.85
N SER A 182 2.83 -8.99 1.96
CA SER A 182 4.02 -9.22 2.80
C SER A 182 3.67 -9.29 4.29
N ILE A 183 2.78 -8.42 4.78
CA ILE A 183 2.25 -8.52 6.15
C ILE A 183 1.54 -9.87 6.34
N ALA A 184 0.60 -10.21 5.45
CA ALA A 184 -0.18 -11.43 5.56
C ALA A 184 0.72 -12.67 5.54
N PHE A 185 1.69 -12.72 4.63
CA PHE A 185 2.64 -13.81 4.53
C PHE A 185 3.56 -13.91 5.75
N SER A 186 4.01 -12.78 6.31
CA SER A 186 4.78 -12.77 7.55
C SER A 186 3.97 -13.28 8.74
N LEU A 187 2.69 -12.90 8.86
CA LEU A 187 1.78 -13.40 9.90
C LEU A 187 1.52 -14.91 9.77
N PHE A 188 1.49 -15.42 8.54
CA PHE A 188 1.33 -16.84 8.26
C PHE A 188 2.60 -17.66 8.54
N SER A 189 3.75 -17.22 7.99
CA SER A 189 5.00 -17.99 7.96
C SER A 189 5.96 -17.69 9.12
N ARG A 190 5.74 -16.59 9.85
CA ARG A 190 6.66 -16.00 10.84
C ARG A 190 8.01 -15.52 10.26
N ILE A 191 8.10 -15.40 8.94
CA ILE A 191 9.27 -14.84 8.26
C ILE A 191 9.16 -13.32 8.23
N ASN A 192 10.25 -12.61 8.54
CA ASN A 192 10.25 -11.15 8.63
C ASN A 192 10.77 -10.47 7.35
N LYS A 193 11.67 -11.10 6.59
CA LYS A 193 12.25 -10.52 5.36
C LYS A 193 11.59 -11.13 4.14
N ILE A 194 10.65 -10.41 3.53
CA ILE A 194 9.85 -10.91 2.43
C ILE A 194 10.40 -10.40 1.10
N VAL A 195 10.90 -11.33 0.27
CA VAL A 195 11.43 -11.02 -1.06
C VAL A 195 10.27 -10.84 -2.03
N GLN A 196 10.19 -9.66 -2.63
CA GLN A 196 9.18 -9.33 -3.63
C GLN A 196 9.54 -9.94 -4.99
N PRO A 197 8.61 -9.96 -5.97
CA PRO A 197 8.92 -10.37 -7.34
C PRO A 197 10.09 -9.63 -7.98
N THR A 198 10.31 -8.36 -7.61
CA THR A 198 11.44 -7.53 -8.04
C THR A 198 12.80 -7.98 -7.47
N GLY A 199 12.82 -8.88 -6.49
CA GLY A 199 14.02 -9.29 -5.74
C GLY A 199 14.35 -8.38 -4.55
N GLU A 200 13.73 -7.22 -4.44
CA GLU A 200 13.86 -6.32 -3.28
C GLU A 200 13.08 -6.87 -2.07
N ILE A 201 13.38 -6.32 -0.88
CA ILE A 201 12.84 -6.82 0.39
C ILE A 201 11.86 -5.82 1.01
N ILE A 202 10.74 -6.35 1.51
CA ILE A 202 9.90 -5.68 2.51
C ILE A 202 10.11 -6.40 3.85
N GLU A 203 10.53 -5.67 4.86
CA GLU A 203 10.76 -6.19 6.20
C GLU A 203 9.55 -5.95 7.11
N ILE A 204 9.03 -7.02 7.69
CA ILE A 204 7.87 -7.05 8.57
C ILE A 204 8.31 -7.54 9.95
N ASN A 205 8.10 -6.73 10.99
CA ASN A 205 8.34 -7.13 12.37
C ASN A 205 7.10 -6.86 13.22
N ARG A 206 6.69 -7.83 14.04
CA ARG A 206 5.59 -7.63 14.99
C ARG A 206 6.11 -7.04 16.30
N LEU A 207 5.52 -5.91 16.70
CA LEU A 207 5.81 -5.21 17.95
C LEU A 207 4.52 -5.15 18.79
N GLY A 208 4.21 -6.25 19.48
CA GLY A 208 2.96 -6.41 20.22
C GLY A 208 1.74 -6.33 19.29
N LYS A 209 0.95 -5.25 19.42
CA LYS A 209 -0.23 -4.95 18.61
C LYS A 209 0.08 -4.15 17.33
N LEU A 210 1.32 -3.71 17.15
CA LEU A 210 1.76 -2.96 15.98
C LEU A 210 2.55 -3.87 15.04
N ILE A 211 2.47 -3.57 13.75
CA ILE A 211 3.30 -4.17 12.70
C ILE A 211 4.23 -3.08 12.18
N LYS A 212 5.54 -3.31 12.33
CA LYS A 212 6.58 -2.50 11.73
C LYS A 212 6.82 -2.98 10.31
N VAL A 213 6.64 -2.10 9.34
CA VAL A 213 6.89 -2.36 7.91
C VAL A 213 7.99 -1.45 7.44
N SER A 214 9.06 -2.02 6.86
CA SER A 214 10.20 -1.24 6.36
C SER A 214 10.52 -1.64 4.92
N ALA A 215 10.75 -0.68 4.04
CA ALA A 215 11.11 -0.94 2.66
C ALA A 215 11.95 0.19 2.07
N LYS A 216 12.70 -0.15 1.03
CA LYS A 216 13.35 0.82 0.14
C LYS A 216 12.29 1.60 -0.63
N VAL A 217 12.47 2.91 -0.73
CA VAL A 217 11.61 3.79 -1.51
C VAL A 217 12.48 4.62 -2.45
N THR A 218 12.15 4.60 -3.73
CA THR A 218 12.86 5.33 -4.78
C THR A 218 11.90 6.31 -5.43
N LYS A 219 12.22 7.60 -5.44
CA LYS A 219 11.51 8.57 -6.27
C LYS A 219 11.99 8.42 -7.72
N ILE A 220 11.07 8.40 -8.68
CA ILE A 220 11.37 8.27 -10.10
C ILE A 220 10.78 9.45 -10.89
N GLY A 221 11.55 10.01 -11.81
CA GLY A 221 11.20 11.23 -12.55
C GLY A 221 10.92 12.41 -11.61
#